data_AF-Q6E217-F1
#
_entry.id   AF-Q6E217-F1
#
_cell.length_a   1.000
_cell.length_b   1.000
_cell.length_c   1.000
_cell.angle_alpha   90.00
_cell.angle_beta   90.00
_cell.angle_gamma   90.00
#
_symmetry.space_group_name_H-M   'P 1'
#
loop_
_entity.id
_entity.type
_entity.pdbx_description
1 polymer ?
#
loop_
_entity_poly.entity_id
_entity_poly.type
_entity_poly.pdbx_seq_one_letter_code
_entity_poly.pdbx_strand_id
1 'polypeptide(L)'
;HHLPHLSLGRSLPTTTAGPGRSCLDYSQNLLRAVSNTLQKARQTLEFYSCTSEEIDHEDITKDKTSTVEACLPLELATNESCLASRETSLITNGHCLASGKTSFMTTLCLRSIYKDLKMYHMEFQAMNAKLLMDPKRQVSLDQNMLAAIAELMQALNFDSETVPQKPSLEELDFYKTKVKLCILLHAFRIRAVTIDRMMSYLSSS
;
A
#
# COMPACT_ATOMS: atom_id res chain seq x y z
N HIS A 1 31.39 -54.97 28.14
CA HIS A 1 30.92 -54.39 26.87
C HIS A 1 29.85 -53.34 27.16
N HIS A 2 30.20 -52.05 27.15
CA HIS A 2 29.24 -50.94 27.19
C HIS A 2 29.63 -49.94 26.08
N LEU A 3 28.77 -49.82 25.08
CA LEU A 3 28.83 -48.80 24.03
C LEU A 3 27.99 -47.59 24.48
N PRO A 4 28.51 -46.35 24.45
CA PRO A 4 27.67 -45.18 24.50
C PRO A 4 27.20 -44.82 23.08
N HIS A 5 25.87 -44.73 22.92
CA HIS A 5 25.20 -44.16 21.76
C HIS A 5 25.56 -42.65 21.67
N LEU A 6 26.36 -42.27 20.68
CA LEU A 6 26.53 -40.88 20.27
C LEU A 6 25.36 -40.48 19.37
N SER A 7 24.35 -39.82 19.94
CA SER A 7 23.32 -39.12 19.17
C SER A 7 23.90 -37.79 18.65
N LEU A 8 24.33 -37.77 17.40
CA LEU A 8 24.76 -36.57 16.70
C LEU A 8 23.52 -35.73 16.32
N GLY A 9 22.94 -35.03 17.29
CA GLY A 9 21.89 -34.04 17.08
C GLY A 9 22.50 -32.79 16.44
N ARG A 10 22.58 -32.76 15.11
CA ARG A 10 23.00 -31.60 14.34
C ARG A 10 21.88 -30.55 14.43
N SER A 11 21.96 -29.65 15.40
CA SER A 11 21.13 -28.45 15.42
C SER A 11 21.45 -27.63 14.18
N LEU A 12 20.46 -27.50 13.29
CA LEU A 12 20.50 -26.52 12.22
C LEU A 12 20.70 -25.14 12.86
N PRO A 13 21.56 -24.26 12.31
CA PRO A 13 21.60 -22.89 12.79
C PRO A 13 20.23 -22.28 12.52
N THR A 14 19.50 -21.98 13.59
CA THR A 14 18.39 -21.05 13.57
C THR A 14 18.92 -19.78 12.91
N THR A 15 18.49 -19.52 11.68
CA THR A 15 18.61 -18.20 11.08
C THR A 15 17.90 -17.25 12.03
N THR A 16 18.67 -16.57 12.87
CA THR A 16 18.26 -15.33 13.53
C THR A 16 17.90 -14.40 12.39
N ALA A 17 16.60 -14.29 12.11
CA ALA A 17 16.08 -13.23 11.27
C ALA A 17 16.68 -11.93 11.82
N GLY A 18 17.39 -11.19 10.97
CA GLY A 18 17.77 -9.82 11.30
C GLY A 18 16.51 -9.03 11.67
N PRO A 19 16.64 -7.84 12.29
CA PRO A 19 15.48 -7.02 12.59
C PRO A 19 14.68 -6.83 11.30
N GLY A 20 13.51 -7.46 11.23
CA GLY A 20 12.63 -7.37 10.07
C GLY A 20 12.29 -5.91 9.81
N ARG A 21 12.10 -5.53 8.54
CA ARG A 21 11.67 -4.17 8.20
C ARG A 21 10.40 -3.83 8.95
N SER A 22 10.36 -2.68 9.62
CA SER A 22 9.16 -2.19 10.25
C SER A 22 8.13 -1.76 9.20
N CYS A 23 6.86 -1.62 9.58
CA CYS A 23 5.85 -1.10 8.65
C CYS A 23 6.04 0.37 8.29
N LEU A 24 6.76 1.12 9.12
CA LEU A 24 7.27 2.44 8.75
C LEU A 24 8.29 2.34 7.61
N ASP A 25 9.22 1.38 7.66
CA ASP A 25 10.19 1.20 6.57
C ASP A 25 9.48 0.85 5.25
N TYR A 26 8.45 0.00 5.31
CA TYR A 26 7.64 -0.34 4.14
C TYR A 26 6.86 0.88 3.61
N SER A 27 6.25 1.70 4.47
CA SER A 27 5.51 2.90 4.04
C SER A 27 6.43 3.95 3.43
N GLN A 28 7.59 4.19 4.02
CA GLN A 28 8.59 5.13 3.50
C GLN A 28 9.14 4.65 2.16
N ASN A 29 9.37 3.34 2.02
CA ASN A 29 9.77 2.75 0.75
C ASN A 29 8.70 2.93 -0.33
N LEU A 30 7.43 2.68 0.01
CA LEU A 30 6.30 2.91 -0.90
C LEU A 30 6.22 4.38 -1.33
N LEU A 31 6.23 5.32 -0.38
CA LEU A 31 6.15 6.75 -0.67
C LEU A 31 7.30 7.22 -1.58
N ARG A 32 8.52 6.73 -1.33
CA ARG A 32 9.69 7.01 -2.17
C ARG A 32 9.50 6.44 -3.58
N ALA A 33 9.11 5.18 -3.70
CA ALA A 33 8.94 4.51 -5.00
C ALA A 33 7.85 5.17 -5.85
N VAL A 34 6.71 5.54 -5.24
CA VAL A 34 5.62 6.25 -5.92
C VAL A 34 6.07 7.65 -6.33
N SER A 35 6.77 8.38 -5.46
CA SER A 35 7.26 9.73 -5.78
C SER A 35 8.24 9.72 -6.96
N ASN A 36 9.17 8.76 -6.97
CA ASN A 36 10.11 8.59 -8.07
C ASN A 36 9.42 8.21 -9.38
N THR A 37 8.45 7.28 -9.32
CA THR A 37 7.67 6.84 -10.49
C THR A 37 6.86 7.99 -11.07
N LEU A 38 6.21 8.78 -10.20
CA LEU A 38 5.46 9.95 -10.61
C LEU A 38 6.34 11.03 -11.24
N GLN A 39 7.51 11.30 -10.66
CA GLN A 39 8.47 12.24 -11.21
C GLN A 39 8.92 11.80 -12.61
N LYS A 40 9.26 10.52 -12.78
CA LYS A 40 9.64 9.96 -14.07
C LYS A 40 8.50 10.06 -15.09
N ALA A 41 7.27 9.71 -14.69
CA ALA A 41 6.11 9.81 -15.56
C ALA A 41 5.87 11.25 -16.05
N ARG A 42 5.98 12.25 -15.15
CA ARG A 42 5.88 13.68 -15.51
C ARG A 42 6.93 14.11 -16.52
N GLN A 43 8.17 13.63 -16.37
CA GLN A 43 9.26 13.95 -17.29
C GLN A 43 9.07 13.29 -18.66
N THR A 44 8.62 12.03 -18.72
CA THR A 44 8.47 11.29 -19.98
C THR A 44 7.16 11.60 -20.72
N LEU A 45 6.16 12.09 -19.99
CA LEU A 45 4.83 12.42 -20.50
C LEU A 45 4.61 13.94 -20.51
N GLU A 46 5.64 14.73 -20.80
CA GLU A 46 5.59 16.21 -20.75
C GLU A 46 4.48 16.84 -21.60
N PHE A 47 4.10 16.21 -22.71
CA PHE A 47 3.02 16.66 -23.60
C PHE A 47 1.64 16.09 -23.25
N TYR A 48 1.54 15.37 -22.14
CA TYR A 48 0.28 14.87 -21.58
C TYR A 48 -0.03 15.72 -20.33
N SER A 49 -1.30 15.97 -20.06
CA SER A 49 -1.77 16.69 -18.86
C SER A 49 -1.43 15.88 -17.60
N CYS A 50 -0.17 15.96 -17.16
CA CYS A 50 0.42 15.21 -16.03
C CYS A 50 0.77 16.14 -14.85
N THR A 51 0.46 17.43 -14.98
CA THR A 51 0.66 18.45 -13.95
C THR A 51 -0.43 18.33 -12.88
N SER A 52 -0.16 18.82 -11.67
CA SER A 52 -1.13 18.71 -10.57
C SER A 52 -2.37 19.58 -10.78
N GLU A 53 -2.27 20.63 -11.58
CA GLU A 53 -3.32 21.64 -11.77
C GLU A 53 -4.29 21.26 -12.91
N GLU A 54 -3.82 20.45 -13.87
CA GLU A 54 -4.61 20.05 -15.05
C GLU A 54 -5.29 18.69 -14.88
N ILE A 55 -5.01 17.97 -13.79
CA ILE A 55 -5.51 16.61 -13.55
C ILE A 55 -6.72 16.64 -12.62
N ASP A 56 -7.81 16.01 -13.05
CA ASP A 56 -8.87 15.59 -12.14
C ASP A 56 -8.30 14.49 -11.22
N HIS A 57 -8.22 14.75 -9.92
CA HIS A 57 -7.68 13.82 -8.93
C HIS A 57 -8.67 12.70 -8.61
N GLU A 58 -9.00 11.90 -9.63
CA GLU A 58 -9.89 10.75 -9.49
C GLU A 58 -9.23 9.71 -8.58
N ASP A 59 -9.79 9.56 -7.39
CA ASP A 59 -9.37 8.53 -6.45
C ASP A 59 -10.22 7.28 -6.63
N ILE A 60 -9.60 6.21 -7.12
CA ILE A 60 -10.28 4.95 -7.42
C ILE A 60 -10.81 4.23 -6.19
N THR A 61 -10.41 4.65 -4.98
CA THR A 61 -10.89 4.10 -3.70
C THR A 61 -12.02 4.93 -3.09
N LYS A 62 -12.36 6.07 -3.71
CA LYS A 62 -13.50 6.90 -3.31
C LYS A 62 -14.76 6.05 -3.17
N ASP A 63 -15.47 6.23 -2.05
CA ASP A 63 -16.70 5.53 -1.68
C ASP A 63 -16.57 3.99 -1.54
N LYS A 64 -15.36 3.42 -1.71
CA LYS A 64 -15.08 1.98 -1.60
C LYS A 64 -14.29 1.63 -0.34
N THR A 65 -13.56 2.60 0.20
CA THR A 65 -12.87 2.49 1.49
C THR A 65 -13.11 3.73 2.33
N SER A 66 -13.11 3.53 3.65
CA SER A 66 -13.21 4.62 4.62
C SER A 66 -11.83 5.01 5.14
N THR A 67 -10.74 4.86 4.38
CA THR A 67 -9.37 5.02 4.90
C THR A 67 -9.14 6.41 5.52
N VAL A 68 -9.70 7.47 4.94
CA VAL A 68 -9.56 8.83 5.49
C VAL A 68 -10.18 8.95 6.88
N GLU A 69 -11.37 8.38 7.06
CA GLU A 69 -12.12 8.40 8.32
C GLU A 69 -11.51 7.43 9.34
N ALA A 70 -11.22 6.19 8.92
CA ALA A 70 -10.74 5.13 9.77
C ALA A 70 -9.33 5.39 10.31
N CYS A 71 -8.49 6.12 9.57
CA CYS A 71 -7.11 6.42 9.96
C CYS A 71 -6.92 7.79 10.62
N LEU A 72 -8.00 8.45 11.06
CA LEU A 72 -7.90 9.66 11.84
C LEU A 72 -7.32 9.34 13.24
N PRO A 73 -6.20 9.96 13.66
CA PRO A 73 -5.67 9.80 15.02
C PRO A 73 -6.73 10.12 16.08
N LEU A 74 -6.72 9.38 17.18
CA LEU A 74 -7.75 9.46 18.21
C LEU A 74 -7.82 10.87 18.83
N GLU A 75 -6.67 11.55 18.96
CA GLU A 75 -6.57 12.90 19.48
C GLU A 75 -7.33 13.91 18.61
N LEU A 76 -7.39 13.66 17.30
CA LEU A 76 -8.11 14.48 16.32
C LEU A 76 -9.59 14.10 16.19
N ALA A 77 -9.96 12.89 16.63
CA ALA A 77 -11.32 12.38 16.61
C ALA A 77 -12.21 12.89 17.77
N THR A 78 -11.62 13.52 18.80
CA THR A 78 -12.31 14.01 20.00
C THR A 78 -13.27 15.16 19.77
N ASN A 79 -13.19 15.84 18.62
CA ASN A 79 -14.25 16.73 18.17
C ASN A 79 -15.38 15.86 17.61
N GLU A 80 -16.44 15.67 18.41
CA GLU A 80 -17.61 14.77 18.27
C GLU A 80 -18.31 14.72 16.89
N SER A 81 -17.84 15.46 15.89
CA SER A 81 -18.37 15.52 14.52
C SER A 81 -17.92 14.38 13.62
N CYS A 82 -16.79 13.72 13.85
CA CYS A 82 -16.21 12.79 12.86
C CYS A 82 -16.33 11.31 13.21
N LEU A 83 -16.41 10.91 14.49
CA LEU A 83 -16.44 9.50 14.88
C LEU A 83 -17.29 9.28 16.14
N ALA A 84 -18.56 8.89 15.96
CA ALA A 84 -19.39 8.35 17.03
C ALA A 84 -19.20 6.82 17.08
N SER A 85 -18.08 6.33 17.61
CA SER A 85 -17.94 4.87 17.76
C SER A 85 -17.15 4.45 19.00
N ARG A 86 -17.78 3.53 19.72
CA ARG A 86 -17.38 2.94 21.01
C ARG A 86 -16.14 2.06 20.82
N GLU A 87 -15.12 2.28 21.63
CA GLU A 87 -13.84 1.55 21.55
C GLU A 87 -14.01 0.09 22.00
N THR A 88 -13.67 -0.86 21.12
CA THR A 88 -13.63 -2.30 21.42
C THR A 88 -12.32 -2.91 20.92
N SER A 89 -11.38 -3.23 21.81
CA SER A 89 -10.12 -3.85 21.41
C SER A 89 -10.36 -5.18 20.67
N LEU A 90 -9.80 -5.33 19.47
CA LEU A 90 -9.81 -6.60 18.71
C LEU A 90 -8.40 -7.19 18.67
N ILE A 91 -8.32 -8.52 18.69
CA ILE A 91 -7.07 -9.23 18.48
C ILE A 91 -6.96 -9.50 16.98
N THR A 92 -6.02 -8.83 16.31
CA THR A 92 -5.67 -9.07 14.91
C THR A 92 -4.17 -9.35 14.84
N ASN A 93 -3.77 -10.36 14.05
CA ASN A 93 -2.36 -10.76 13.91
C ASN A 93 -1.79 -10.18 12.60
N GLY A 94 -0.90 -9.18 12.69
CA GLY A 94 -0.20 -8.61 11.54
C GLY A 94 1.14 -7.99 11.95
N HIS A 95 2.13 -7.97 11.04
CA HIS A 95 3.49 -7.49 11.33
C HIS A 95 3.52 -5.99 11.65
N CYS A 96 2.52 -5.23 11.20
CA CYS A 96 2.36 -3.80 11.49
C CYS A 96 1.68 -3.48 12.81
N LEU A 97 1.20 -4.50 13.53
CA LEU A 97 0.60 -4.34 14.84
C LEU A 97 1.68 -4.67 15.88
N ALA A 98 2.00 -3.72 16.76
CA ALA A 98 2.84 -4.03 17.91
C ALA A 98 2.18 -5.18 18.71
N SER A 99 2.98 -6.14 19.17
CA SER A 99 2.49 -7.31 19.92
C SER A 99 1.75 -6.84 21.18
N GLY A 100 0.41 -6.81 21.12
CA GLY A 100 -0.45 -6.23 22.16
C GLY A 100 -1.90 -6.03 21.71
N LYS A 101 -2.77 -5.58 22.63
CA LYS A 101 -4.14 -5.15 22.28
C LYS A 101 -4.05 -3.88 21.43
N THR A 102 -4.52 -3.94 20.20
CA THR A 102 -4.66 -2.74 19.36
C THR A 102 -6.12 -2.26 19.38
N SER A 103 -6.32 -0.95 19.26
CA SER A 103 -7.67 -0.39 19.25
C SER A 103 -8.45 -0.87 18.02
N PHE A 104 -9.77 -0.92 18.14
CA PHE A 104 -10.67 -1.19 17.02
C PHE A 104 -10.35 -0.29 15.81
N MET A 105 -10.11 0.99 16.08
CA MET A 105 -9.86 2.02 15.07
C MET A 105 -8.55 1.78 14.33
N THR A 106 -7.48 1.41 15.03
CA THR A 106 -6.23 1.03 14.37
C THR A 106 -6.42 -0.18 13.46
N THR A 107 -7.16 -1.20 13.90
CA THR A 107 -7.46 -2.38 13.06
C THR A 107 -8.27 -1.99 11.81
N LEU A 108 -9.29 -1.14 11.96
CA LEU A 108 -10.11 -0.65 10.84
C LEU A 108 -9.30 0.19 9.85
N CYS A 109 -8.45 1.08 10.35
CA CYS A 109 -7.55 1.87 9.52
C CYS A 109 -6.65 0.96 8.68
N LEU A 110 -5.93 0.05 9.31
CA LEU A 110 -4.97 -0.82 8.63
C LEU A 110 -5.64 -1.75 7.62
N ARG A 111 -6.86 -2.24 7.92
CA ARG A 111 -7.68 -2.99 6.97
C ARG A 111 -8.10 -2.14 5.77
N SER A 112 -8.46 -0.87 5.99
CA SER A 112 -8.83 0.07 4.93
C SER A 112 -7.62 0.40 4.04
N ILE A 113 -6.45 0.61 4.64
CA ILE A 113 -5.17 0.75 3.93
C ILE A 113 -4.88 -0.48 3.05
N TYR A 114 -5.04 -1.69 3.58
CA TYR A 114 -4.85 -2.91 2.78
C TYR A 114 -5.79 -2.96 1.57
N LYS A 115 -7.07 -2.57 1.75
CA LYS A 115 -8.05 -2.51 0.65
C LYS A 115 -7.66 -1.46 -0.40
N ASP A 116 -7.17 -0.29 0.01
CA ASP A 116 -6.64 0.73 -0.90
C ASP A 116 -5.46 0.19 -1.72
N LEU A 117 -4.45 -0.36 -1.04
CA LEU A 117 -3.25 -0.91 -1.68
C LEU A 117 -3.62 -1.99 -2.70
N LYS A 118 -4.56 -2.88 -2.36
CA LYS A 118 -5.04 -3.94 -3.26
C LYS A 118 -5.67 -3.36 -4.53
N MET A 119 -6.54 -2.35 -4.40
CA MET A 119 -7.18 -1.70 -5.55
C MET A 119 -6.17 -1.01 -6.46
N TYR A 120 -5.27 -0.21 -5.89
CA TYR A 120 -4.20 0.44 -6.64
C TYR A 120 -3.26 -0.58 -7.29
N HIS A 121 -2.88 -1.64 -6.58
CA HIS A 121 -2.00 -2.69 -7.11
C HIS A 121 -2.60 -3.34 -8.37
N MET A 122 -3.86 -3.76 -8.32
CA MET A 122 -4.55 -4.40 -9.45
C MET A 122 -4.64 -3.45 -10.66
N GLU A 123 -5.02 -2.19 -10.44
CA GLU A 123 -5.14 -1.21 -11.51
C GLU A 123 -3.77 -0.88 -12.14
N PHE A 124 -2.73 -0.73 -11.33
CA PHE A 124 -1.36 -0.52 -11.82
C PHE A 124 -0.79 -1.73 -12.56
N GLN A 125 -1.09 -2.96 -12.12
CA GLN A 125 -0.71 -4.17 -12.85
C GLN A 125 -1.36 -4.22 -14.23
N ALA A 126 -2.66 -3.92 -14.32
CA ALA A 126 -3.38 -3.86 -15.58
C ALA A 126 -2.81 -2.77 -16.51
N MET A 127 -2.51 -1.59 -15.97
CA MET A 127 -1.85 -0.51 -16.72
C MET A 127 -0.49 -0.93 -17.25
N ASN A 128 0.34 -1.55 -16.41
CA ASN A 128 1.66 -2.00 -16.80
C ASN A 128 1.57 -3.01 -17.95
N ALA A 129 0.66 -3.99 -17.86
CA ALA A 129 0.42 -4.95 -18.93
C ALA A 129 0.03 -4.27 -20.25
N LYS A 130 -0.83 -3.24 -20.20
CA LYS A 130 -1.24 -2.48 -21.39
C LYS A 130 -0.11 -1.62 -21.97
N LEU A 131 0.65 -0.94 -21.12
CA LEU A 131 1.77 -0.09 -21.54
C LEU A 131 2.91 -0.90 -22.17
N LEU A 132 3.11 -2.16 -21.75
CA LEU A 132 4.06 -3.08 -22.40
C LEU A 132 3.68 -3.38 -23.87
N MET A 133 2.40 -3.26 -24.21
CA MET A 133 1.89 -3.45 -25.57
C MET A 133 1.91 -2.18 -26.41
N ASP A 134 2.21 -1.00 -25.84
CA ASP A 134 2.34 0.25 -26.59
C ASP A 134 3.57 0.18 -27.51
N PRO A 135 3.42 0.26 -28.85
CA PRO A 135 4.55 0.24 -29.77
C PRO A 135 5.56 1.37 -29.52
N LYS A 136 5.11 2.51 -28.98
CA LYS A 136 5.98 3.66 -28.70
C LYS A 136 6.82 3.49 -27.43
N ARG A 137 6.41 2.62 -26.50
CA ARG A 137 7.08 2.34 -25.20
C ARG A 137 7.58 3.60 -24.48
N GLN A 138 6.80 4.68 -24.53
CA GLN A 138 7.20 6.00 -24.06
C GLN A 138 7.35 6.08 -22.53
N VAL A 139 6.58 5.27 -21.81
CA VAL A 139 6.59 5.18 -20.35
C VAL A 139 6.43 3.73 -19.92
N SER A 140 7.06 3.37 -18.82
CA SER A 140 6.88 2.08 -18.15
C SER A 140 6.63 2.30 -16.67
N LEU A 141 5.85 1.41 -16.06
CA LEU A 141 5.63 1.45 -14.61
C LEU A 141 6.83 0.83 -13.89
N ASP A 142 7.34 1.52 -12.87
CA ASP A 142 8.48 1.03 -12.09
C ASP A 142 8.09 -0.23 -11.32
N GLN A 143 8.83 -1.32 -11.54
CA GLN A 143 8.61 -2.58 -10.84
C GLN A 143 8.90 -2.47 -9.34
N ASN A 144 9.78 -1.55 -8.93
CA ASN A 144 10.03 -1.29 -7.52
C ASN A 144 8.79 -0.69 -6.83
N MET A 145 7.99 0.10 -7.56
CA MET A 145 6.72 0.63 -7.02
C MET A 145 5.72 -0.50 -6.81
N LEU A 146 5.54 -1.38 -7.80
CA LEU A 146 4.65 -2.54 -7.67
C LEU A 146 5.08 -3.47 -6.52
N ALA A 147 6.39 -3.74 -6.42
CA ALA A 147 6.94 -4.54 -5.34
C ALA A 147 6.71 -3.88 -3.97
N ALA A 148 6.92 -2.58 -3.83
CA ALA A 148 6.68 -1.87 -2.57
C ALA A 148 5.21 -1.93 -2.13
N ILE A 149 4.26 -1.90 -3.05
CA ILE A 149 2.83 -2.09 -2.74
C ILE A 149 2.61 -3.50 -2.20
N ALA A 150 3.11 -4.53 -2.90
CA ALA A 150 2.94 -5.92 -2.52
C ALA A 150 3.61 -6.26 -1.17
N GLU A 151 4.81 -5.74 -0.92
CA GLU A 151 5.53 -5.89 0.34
C GLU A 151 4.76 -5.29 1.52
N LEU A 152 4.21 -4.07 1.37
CA LEU A 152 3.41 -3.45 2.43
C LEU A 152 2.09 -4.21 2.65
N MET A 153 1.42 -4.67 1.59
CA MET A 153 0.24 -5.52 1.73
C MET A 153 0.54 -6.80 2.49
N GLN A 154 1.68 -7.44 2.21
CA GLN A 154 2.13 -8.65 2.91
C GLN A 154 2.43 -8.37 4.38
N ALA A 155 3.08 -7.25 4.70
CA ALA A 155 3.35 -6.85 6.08
C ALA A 155 2.08 -6.58 6.90
N LEU A 156 1.04 -6.02 6.26
CA LEU A 156 -0.27 -5.79 6.90
C LEU A 156 -1.00 -7.10 7.21
N ASN A 157 -0.80 -8.15 6.41
CA ASN A 157 -1.29 -9.51 6.66
C ASN A 157 -2.81 -9.61 6.93
N PHE A 158 -3.64 -8.90 6.15
CA PHE A 158 -5.09 -9.07 6.20
C PHE A 158 -5.57 -10.13 5.22
N ASP A 159 -6.54 -10.93 5.65
CA ASP A 159 -7.22 -11.89 4.78
C ASP A 159 -7.94 -11.18 3.63
N SER A 160 -7.77 -11.75 2.44
CA SER A 160 -8.30 -11.23 1.20
C SER A 160 -9.79 -11.53 1.09
N GLU A 161 -10.65 -10.56 1.41
CA GLU A 161 -11.96 -10.49 0.73
C GLU A 161 -11.70 -10.23 -0.76
N THR A 162 -12.30 -11.04 -1.63
CA THR A 162 -12.28 -10.82 -3.08
C THR A 162 -13.05 -9.54 -3.36
N VAL A 163 -12.34 -8.45 -3.65
CA VAL A 163 -12.97 -7.26 -4.22
C VAL A 163 -13.17 -7.57 -5.71
N PRO A 164 -14.40 -7.79 -6.19
CA PRO A 164 -14.64 -7.99 -7.61
C PRO A 164 -14.53 -6.61 -8.24
N GLN A 165 -13.35 -6.25 -8.72
CA GLN A 165 -13.17 -5.06 -9.53
C GLN A 165 -12.51 -5.45 -10.84
N LYS A 166 -13.28 -5.29 -11.91
CA LYS A 166 -12.78 -5.32 -13.27
C LYS A 166 -11.87 -4.09 -13.43
N PRO A 167 -10.63 -4.24 -13.91
CA PRO A 167 -9.76 -3.10 -14.20
C PRO A 167 -10.49 -2.13 -15.12
N SER A 168 -10.43 -0.85 -14.82
CA SER A 168 -11.17 0.17 -15.58
C SER A 168 -10.43 0.57 -16.87
N LEU A 169 -9.75 -0.41 -17.48
CA LEU A 169 -8.73 -0.21 -18.51
C LEU A 169 -9.04 -0.90 -19.85
N GLU A 170 -10.03 -1.80 -19.89
CA GLU A 170 -10.33 -2.60 -21.09
C GLU A 170 -10.66 -1.74 -22.32
N GLU A 171 -11.29 -0.59 -22.14
CA GLU A 171 -11.78 0.27 -23.24
C GLU A 171 -10.84 1.43 -23.63
N LEU A 172 -9.77 1.69 -22.86
CA LEU A 172 -8.91 2.84 -23.11
C LEU A 172 -7.92 2.58 -24.26
N ASP A 173 -7.59 3.58 -25.07
CA ASP A 173 -6.43 3.51 -25.96
C ASP A 173 -5.11 3.79 -25.18
N PHE A 174 -3.96 3.69 -25.85
CA PHE A 174 -2.66 3.95 -25.20
C PHE A 174 -2.48 5.40 -24.73
N TYR A 175 -3.04 6.38 -25.44
CA TYR A 175 -2.97 7.78 -25.05
C TYR A 175 -3.75 8.00 -23.75
N LYS A 176 -5.01 7.55 -23.70
CA LYS A 176 -5.86 7.62 -22.50
C LYS A 176 -5.25 6.85 -21.33
N THR A 177 -4.61 5.71 -21.60
CA THR A 177 -3.91 4.93 -20.57
C THR A 177 -2.77 5.74 -19.92
N LYS A 178 -2.01 6.51 -20.71
CA LYS A 178 -0.93 7.37 -20.19
C LYS A 178 -1.46 8.55 -19.38
N VAL A 179 -2.53 9.19 -19.84
CA VAL A 179 -3.20 10.24 -19.07
C VAL A 179 -3.68 9.68 -17.74
N LYS A 180 -4.41 8.56 -17.76
CA LYS A 180 -4.92 7.91 -16.55
C LYS A 180 -3.82 7.46 -15.60
N LEU A 181 -2.68 6.99 -16.12
CA LEU A 181 -1.51 6.67 -15.30
C LEU A 181 -1.05 7.89 -14.48
N CYS A 182 -0.96 9.06 -15.10
CA CYS A 182 -0.60 10.29 -14.37
C CYS A 182 -1.61 10.62 -13.27
N ILE A 183 -2.91 10.51 -13.56
CA ILE A 183 -3.99 10.74 -12.60
C ILE A 183 -3.82 9.83 -11.38
N LEU A 184 -3.67 8.52 -11.61
CA LEU A 184 -3.54 7.56 -10.53
C LEU A 184 -2.24 7.71 -9.75
N LEU A 185 -1.12 8.05 -10.39
CA LEU A 185 0.13 8.28 -9.67
C LEU A 185 0.03 9.48 -8.72
N HIS A 186 -0.72 10.53 -9.08
CA HIS A 186 -1.01 11.65 -8.18
C HIS A 186 -1.87 11.24 -7.00
N ALA A 187 -3.02 10.64 -7.29
CA ALA A 187 -3.95 10.18 -6.26
C ALA A 187 -3.26 9.18 -5.30
N PHE A 188 -2.51 8.24 -5.86
CA PHE A 188 -1.81 7.23 -5.08
C PHE A 188 -0.67 7.81 -4.25
N ARG A 189 0.04 8.84 -4.73
CA ARG A 189 1.04 9.53 -3.90
C ARG A 189 0.39 10.16 -2.67
N ILE A 190 -0.78 10.80 -2.82
CA ILE A 190 -1.51 11.39 -1.69
C ILE A 190 -1.92 10.30 -0.69
N ARG A 191 -2.40 9.16 -1.19
CA ARG A 191 -2.71 7.98 -0.38
C ARG A 191 -1.46 7.43 0.33
N ALA A 192 -0.32 7.33 -0.35
CA ALA A 192 0.94 6.89 0.24
C ALA A 192 1.43 7.84 1.36
N VAL A 193 1.25 9.16 1.22
CA VAL A 193 1.52 10.12 2.30
C VAL A 193 0.63 9.87 3.51
N THR A 194 -0.66 9.58 3.29
CA THR A 194 -1.60 9.27 4.38
C THR A 194 -1.19 8.00 5.12
N ILE A 195 -0.81 6.95 4.38
CA ILE A 195 -0.30 5.69 4.94
C ILE A 195 0.97 5.94 5.74
N ASP A 196 1.92 6.69 5.21
CA ASP A 196 3.20 6.98 5.87
C ASP A 196 3.03 7.76 7.17
N ARG A 197 2.12 8.74 7.19
CA ARG A 197 1.74 9.46 8.42
C ARG A 197 1.17 8.51 9.48
N MET A 198 0.29 7.61 9.08
CA MET A 198 -0.29 6.64 10.02
C MET A 198 0.76 5.66 10.56
N MET A 199 1.63 5.13 9.70
CA MET A 199 2.71 4.24 10.15
C MET A 199 3.70 4.97 11.07
N SER A 200 3.98 6.25 10.79
CA SER A 200 4.80 7.09 11.65
C SER A 200 4.14 7.30 13.02
N TYR A 201 2.84 7.60 13.05
CA TYR A 201 2.07 7.71 14.30
C TYR A 201 2.14 6.41 15.12
N LEU A 202 1.86 5.26 14.50
CA LEU A 202 1.93 3.96 15.17
C LEU A 202 3.34 3.59 15.66
N SER A 203 4.40 4.04 14.98
CA SER A 203 5.79 3.78 15.38
C SER A 203 6.29 4.63 16.54
N SER A 204 5.62 5.76 16.80
CA SER A 204 5.99 6.73 17.84
C SER A 204 5.11 6.66 19.09
N SER A 205 4.10 5.79 19.07
CA SER A 205 3.13 5.58 20.14
C SER A 205 3.50 4.39 21.04
#